data_AF-A0A2P4S7M4-F1
#
_entry.id   AF-A0A2P4S7M4-F1
#
_cell.length_a   1.000
_cell.length_b   1.000
_cell.length_c   1.000
_cell.angle_alpha   90.00
_cell.angle_beta   90.00
_cell.angle_gamma   90.00
#
_symmetry.space_group_name_H-M   'P 1'
#
loop_
_entity.id
_entity.type
_entity.pdbx_description
1 polymer ?
#
loop_
_entity_poly.entity_id
_entity_poly.type
_entity_poly.pdbx_seq_one_letter_code
_entity_poly.pdbx_strand_id
1 'polypeptide(L)'
;SDSGTFLGLGTVTGSVAVHIAFSLQRLYYVKEAHGIVVTDVAFVPESEHGRELLAGNEAALLSVAVDSRCKLHLLPARRSLPIWLLLLLCAALIVGSIVLLQMAFPGFL
;
A
#
# COMPACT_ATOMS: atom_id res chain seq x y z
N SER A 1 0.59 -6.66 -12.35
CA SER A 1 -0.68 -6.08 -12.82
C SER A 1 -0.55 -5.76 -14.30
N ASP A 2 -1.65 -5.57 -15.01
CA ASP A 2 -1.65 -5.25 -16.45
C ASP A 2 -0.89 -3.96 -16.76
N SER A 3 -0.93 -3.00 -15.83
CA SER A 3 -0.18 -1.73 -15.87
C SER A 3 1.33 -1.88 -15.60
N GLY A 4 1.78 -3.07 -15.18
CA GLY A 4 3.17 -3.29 -14.75
C GLY A 4 3.54 -2.64 -13.41
N THR A 5 2.59 -2.04 -12.69
CA THR A 5 2.85 -1.33 -11.43
C THR A 5 3.13 -2.27 -10.25
N PHE A 6 2.45 -3.41 -10.21
CA PHE A 6 2.50 -4.35 -9.09
C PHE A 6 3.04 -5.72 -9.50
N LEU A 7 3.83 -6.31 -8.61
CA LEU A 7 4.36 -7.66 -8.70
C LEU A 7 3.74 -8.53 -7.61
N GLY A 8 3.06 -9.60 -8.00
CA GLY A 8 2.49 -10.61 -7.09
C GLY A 8 3.46 -11.77 -6.97
N LEU A 9 3.65 -12.28 -5.76
CA LEU A 9 4.52 -13.43 -5.47
C LEU A 9 3.75 -14.44 -4.63
N GLY A 10 3.84 -15.71 -5.02
CA GLY A 10 3.41 -16.86 -4.24
C GLY A 10 4.63 -17.68 -3.80
N THR A 11 4.65 -18.18 -2.57
CA THR A 11 5.73 -19.04 -2.06
C THR A 11 5.30 -20.49 -1.95
N VAL A 12 6.30 -21.39 -1.92
CA VAL A 12 6.09 -22.82 -1.65
C VAL A 12 5.47 -23.08 -0.27
N THR A 13 5.72 -22.19 0.68
CA THR A 13 5.11 -22.22 2.02
C THR A 13 3.67 -21.71 2.04
N GLY A 14 3.09 -21.34 0.89
CA GLY A 14 1.72 -20.83 0.82
C GLY A 14 1.57 -19.36 1.18
N SER A 15 2.67 -18.60 1.31
CA SER A 15 2.61 -17.17 1.57
C SER A 15 2.37 -16.38 0.28
N VAL A 16 1.69 -15.25 0.40
CA VAL A 16 1.41 -14.34 -0.73
C VAL A 16 1.94 -12.96 -0.40
N ALA A 17 2.63 -12.35 -1.36
CA ALA A 17 3.18 -11.00 -1.22
C ALA A 17 2.88 -10.15 -2.45
N VAL A 18 2.69 -8.85 -2.26
CA VAL A 18 2.64 -7.86 -3.34
C VAL A 18 3.71 -6.82 -3.14
N HIS A 19 4.46 -6.55 -4.21
CA HIS A 19 5.52 -5.55 -4.26
C HIS A 19 5.22 -4.52 -5.36
N ILE A 20 5.78 -3.32 -5.22
CA ILE A 20 5.87 -2.36 -6.33
C ILE A 20 6.90 -2.91 -7.32
N ALA A 21 6.55 -3.00 -8.60
CA ALA A 21 7.47 -3.53 -9.61
C ALA A 21 8.74 -2.67 -9.77
N PHE A 22 8.59 -1.33 -9.75
CA PHE A 22 9.71 -0.41 -9.92
C PHE A 22 10.74 -0.41 -8.78
N SER A 23 10.28 -0.43 -7.52
CA SER A 23 11.16 -0.30 -6.35
C SER A 23 11.37 -1.61 -5.59
N LEU A 24 10.67 -2.69 -5.97
CA LEU A 24 10.60 -3.96 -5.23
C LEU A 24 10.20 -3.78 -3.76
N GLN A 25 9.58 -2.66 -3.42
CA GLN A 25 9.11 -2.41 -2.06
C GLN A 25 7.87 -3.26 -1.78
N ARG A 26 7.88 -3.95 -0.66
CA ARG A 26 6.76 -4.79 -0.22
C ARG A 26 5.60 -3.92 0.26
N LEU A 27 4.44 -4.07 -0.37
CA LEU A 27 3.21 -3.38 -0.01
C LEU A 27 2.28 -4.24 0.82
N TYR A 28 2.27 -5.54 0.55
CA TYR A 28 1.35 -6.47 1.17
C TYR A 28 2.05 -7.81 1.39
N TYR A 29 1.79 -8.44 2.52
CA TYR A 29 2.32 -9.75 2.85
C TYR A 29 1.36 -10.48 3.77
N VAL A 30 0.98 -11.68 3.38
CA VAL A 30 0.28 -12.62 4.25
C VAL A 30 1.09 -13.90 4.28
N LYS A 31 1.54 -14.23 5.49
CA LYS A 31 2.21 -15.49 5.76
C LYS A 31 1.20 -16.63 5.72
N GLU A 32 1.56 -17.72 5.04
CA GLU A 32 0.75 -18.96 5.00
C GLU A 32 -0.72 -18.68 4.64
N ALA A 33 -0.93 -17.82 3.63
CA ALA A 33 -2.26 -17.56 3.09
C ALA A 33 -2.91 -18.85 2.60
N HIS A 34 -2.13 -19.79 2.07
CA HIS A 34 -2.52 -21.16 1.77
C HIS A 34 -1.71 -22.13 2.65
N GLY A 35 -2.25 -23.32 2.88
CA GLY A 35 -1.56 -24.36 3.66
C GLY A 35 -0.43 -25.08 2.90
N ILE A 36 -0.24 -24.74 1.64
CA ILE A 36 0.71 -25.37 0.71
C ILE A 36 1.10 -24.39 -0.39
N VAL A 37 1.99 -24.80 -1.29
CA VAL A 37 2.49 -24.03 -2.43
C VAL A 37 1.39 -23.30 -3.20
N VAL A 38 1.57 -21.99 -3.32
CA VAL A 38 0.80 -21.16 -4.26
C VAL A 38 1.29 -21.48 -5.66
N THR A 39 0.38 -21.97 -6.50
CA THR A 39 0.69 -22.40 -7.87
C THR A 39 0.61 -21.25 -8.85
N ASP A 40 -0.30 -20.31 -8.61
CA ASP A 40 -0.49 -19.16 -9.49
C ASP A 40 -1.02 -17.94 -8.72
N VAL A 41 -0.68 -16.75 -9.22
CA VAL A 41 -1.16 -15.46 -8.72
C VAL A 41 -1.50 -14.55 -9.89
N ALA A 42 -2.70 -13.97 -9.89
CA ALA A 42 -3.18 -13.11 -10.96
C ALA A 42 -3.79 -11.83 -10.39
N PHE A 43 -3.51 -10.68 -11.01
CA PHE A 43 -4.19 -9.44 -10.64
C PHE A 43 -5.54 -9.34 -11.32
N VAL A 44 -6.51 -8.74 -10.64
CA VAL A 44 -7.77 -8.33 -11.27
C VAL A 44 -7.46 -7.24 -12.29
N PRO A 45 -7.97 -7.34 -13.53
CA PRO A 45 -7.66 -6.38 -14.58
C PRO A 45 -8.19 -4.98 -14.24
N GLU A 46 -7.48 -3.95 -14.70
CA GLU A 46 -7.84 -2.54 -14.48
C GLU A 46 -8.94 -2.03 -15.44
N SER A 47 -9.71 -2.93 -16.06
CA SER A 47 -10.83 -2.58 -16.95
C SER A 47 -12.00 -1.96 -16.16
N GLU A 48 -12.96 -1.29 -16.83
CA GLU A 48 -14.11 -0.68 -16.14
C GLU A 48 -14.87 -1.69 -15.25
N HIS A 49 -15.10 -2.90 -15.75
CA HIS A 49 -15.74 -3.99 -15.00
C HIS A 49 -14.87 -4.48 -13.84
N GLY A 50 -13.55 -4.55 -14.01
CA GLY A 50 -12.63 -4.89 -12.93
C GLY A 50 -12.63 -3.84 -11.83
N ARG A 51 -12.72 -2.55 -12.20
CA ARG A 51 -12.72 -1.43 -11.27
C ARG A 51 -13.95 -1.40 -10.36
N GLU A 52 -15.11 -1.86 -10.85
CA GLU A 52 -16.28 -2.11 -10.01
C GLU A 52 -16.02 -3.21 -8.96
N LEU A 53 -15.35 -4.29 -9.35
CA LEU A 53 -14.97 -5.39 -8.43
C LEU A 53 -13.93 -4.96 -7.39
N LEU A 54 -13.05 -4.00 -7.73
CA LEU A 54 -12.06 -3.43 -6.82
C LEU A 54 -12.70 -2.63 -5.68
N ALA A 55 -13.94 -2.12 -5.83
CA ALA A 55 -14.71 -1.43 -4.80
C ALA A 55 -13.93 -0.32 -4.06
N GLY A 56 -13.07 0.43 -4.78
CA GLY A 56 -12.25 1.52 -4.22
C GLY A 56 -10.90 1.10 -3.64
N ASN A 57 -10.51 -0.17 -3.77
CA ASN A 57 -9.15 -0.64 -3.48
C ASN A 57 -8.18 -0.31 -4.63
N GLU A 58 -6.89 -0.22 -4.33
CA GLU A 58 -5.84 0.15 -5.30
C GLU A 58 -5.59 -0.99 -6.31
N ALA A 59 -5.55 -2.22 -5.79
CA ALA A 59 -5.36 -3.42 -6.58
C ALA A 59 -6.01 -4.61 -5.88
N ALA A 60 -6.26 -5.69 -6.61
CA ALA A 60 -6.72 -6.95 -6.07
C ALA A 60 -5.90 -8.09 -6.70
N LEU A 61 -5.41 -9.00 -5.87
CA LEU A 61 -4.64 -10.16 -6.27
C LEU A 61 -5.41 -11.43 -5.92
N LEU A 62 -5.60 -12.29 -6.91
CA LEU A 62 -6.11 -13.64 -6.74
C LEU A 62 -4.93 -14.60 -6.55
N SER A 63 -4.99 -15.49 -5.57
CA SER A 63 -4.03 -16.58 -5.39
C SER A 63 -4.73 -17.92 -5.45
N VAL A 64 -4.11 -18.85 -6.16
CA VAL A 64 -4.57 -20.24 -6.28
C VAL A 64 -3.44 -21.16 -5.81
N ALA A 65 -3.81 -22.17 -5.03
CA ALA A 65 -2.87 -23.16 -4.53
C ALA A 65 -3.43 -24.59 -4.71
N VAL A 66 -2.57 -25.57 -4.42
CA VAL A 66 -2.90 -27.01 -4.51
C VAL A 66 -4.02 -27.41 -3.53
N ASP A 67 -4.33 -26.58 -2.54
CA ASP A 67 -5.47 -26.76 -1.63
C ASP A 67 -6.85 -26.60 -2.30
N SER A 68 -6.89 -26.40 -3.62
CA SER A 68 -8.11 -26.16 -4.42
C SER A 68 -8.87 -24.93 -3.94
N ARG A 69 -8.21 -24.00 -3.27
CA ARG A 69 -8.79 -22.74 -2.82
C ARG A 69 -8.28 -21.59 -3.66
N CYS A 70 -9.21 -20.73 -4.02
CA CYS A 70 -8.95 -19.45 -4.61
C CYS A 70 -9.18 -18.37 -3.54
N LYS A 71 -8.15 -17.57 -3.25
CA LYS A 71 -8.24 -16.49 -2.26
C LYS A 71 -8.06 -15.13 -2.94
N LEU A 72 -8.85 -14.17 -2.50
CA LEU A 72 -8.76 -12.78 -2.97
C LEU A 72 -8.04 -11.93 -1.91
N HIS A 73 -7.02 -11.22 -2.35
CA HIS A 73 -6.22 -10.30 -1.55
C HIS A 73 -6.42 -8.87 -2.05
N LEU A 74 -7.10 -8.05 -1.26
CA LEU A 74 -7.39 -6.66 -1.59
C LEU A 74 -6.27 -5.76 -1.05
N LEU A 75 -5.72 -4.90 -1.92
CA LEU A 75 -4.75 -3.88 -1.53
C LEU A 75 -5.50 -2.57 -1.27
N PRO A 76 -5.57 -2.10 -0.03
CA PRO A 76 -6.29 -0.88 0.30
C PRO A 76 -5.63 0.31 -0.42
N ALA A 77 -6.46 1.25 -0.88
CA ALA A 77 -5.99 2.51 -1.44
C ALA A 77 -5.07 3.22 -0.45
N ARG A 78 -3.85 3.52 -0.89
CA ARG A 78 -2.94 4.37 -0.12
C ARG A 78 -3.59 5.72 0.13
N ARG A 79 -3.87 6.00 1.40
CA ARG A 79 -4.30 7.33 1.83
C ARG A 79 -3.13 8.28 1.66
N SER A 80 -3.18 9.10 0.62
CA SER A 80 -2.35 10.30 0.53
C SER A 80 -2.92 11.33 1.51
N LEU A 81 -2.07 11.85 2.40
CA LEU A 81 -2.43 13.04 3.16
C LEU A 81 -2.48 14.22 2.19
N PRO A 82 -3.53 15.08 2.25
CA PRO A 82 -3.60 16.22 1.38
C PRO A 82 -2.41 17.16 1.64
N ILE A 83 -1.76 17.62 0.57
CA ILE A 83 -0.55 18.46 0.61
C ILE A 83 -0.78 19.71 1.47
N TRP A 84 -1.99 20.26 1.45
CA TRP A 84 -2.38 21.40 2.29
C TRP A 84 -2.23 21.15 3.79
N LEU A 85 -2.56 19.95 4.27
CA LEU A 85 -2.42 19.60 5.69
C LEU A 85 -0.94 19.55 6.09
N LEU A 86 -0.09 18.99 5.23
CA LEU A 86 1.35 18.99 5.43
C LEU A 86 1.91 20.42 5.47
N LEU A 87 1.48 21.27 4.55
CA LEU A 87 1.93 22.67 4.47
C LEU A 87 1.50 23.46 5.70
N LEU A 88 0.28 23.25 6.19
CA LEU A 88 -0.23 23.84 7.43
C LEU A 88 0.57 23.36 8.65
N LEU A 89 0.89 22.07 8.73
CA LEU A 89 1.72 21.52 9.81
C LEU A 89 3.13 22.14 9.80
N CYS A 90 3.75 22.27 8.63
CA CYS A 90 5.05 22.93 8.49
C CYS A 90 5.01 24.39 8.95
N ALA A 91 4.00 25.16 8.52
CA ALA A 91 3.83 26.55 8.95
C ALA A 91 3.63 26.64 10.47
N ALA A 92 2.80 25.76 11.05
CA ALA A 92 2.57 25.71 12.49
C ALA A 92 3.85 25.39 13.28
N LEU A 93 4.68 24.47 12.78
CA LEU A 93 5.97 24.15 13.40
C LEU A 93 6.95 25.33 13.35
N ILE A 94 6.98 26.09 12.25
CA ILE A 94 7.82 27.28 12.11
C ILE A 94 7.36 28.38 13.08
N VAL A 95 6.05 28.67 13.11
CA VAL A 95 5.51 29.68 14.03
C VAL A 95 5.72 29.25 15.47
N GLY A 96 5.46 27.97 15.79
CA GLY A 96 5.66 27.42 17.12
C GLY A 96 7.11 27.49 17.57
N SER A 97 8.08 27.24 16.69
CA SER A 97 9.51 27.36 17.04
C SER A 97 9.93 28.81 17.27
N ILE A 98 9.43 29.75 16.46
CA ILE A 98 9.66 31.19 16.67
C ILE A 98 9.11 31.64 18.02
N VAL A 99 7.86 31.26 18.35
CA VAL A 99 7.23 31.63 19.63
C VAL A 99 7.99 30.99 20.79
N LEU A 100 8.36 29.71 20.71
CA LEU A 100 9.14 29.03 21.73
C LEU A 100 10.48 29.75 21.97
N LEU A 101 11.16 30.16 20.89
CA LEU A 101 12.43 30.86 20.95
C LEU A 101 12.29 32.24 21.58
N GLN A 102 11.22 32.97 21.27
CA GLN A 102 10.89 34.25 21.91
C GLN A 102 10.60 34.09 23.41
N MET A 103 9.94 33.00 23.81
CA MET A 103 9.63 32.71 25.22
C MET A 103 10.87 32.28 26.01
N ALA A 104 11.78 31.53 25.38
CA ALA A 104 13.03 31.10 26.00
C ALA A 104 14.10 32.20 26.03
N PHE A 105 14.14 33.05 25.01
CA PHE A 105 15.09 34.16 24.85
C PHE A 105 14.34 35.42 24.41
N PRO A 106 13.77 36.18 25.35
CA PRO A 106 13.11 37.44 25.02
C PRO A 106 14.14 38.42 24.43
N GLY A 107 14.10 38.63 23.11
CA GLY A 107 15.01 39.50 22.36
C GLY A 107 15.84 38.84 21.25
N PHE A 108 15.59 37.58 20.90
CA PHE A 108 16.35 36.85 19.86
C PHE A 108 15.96 37.18 18.40
N LEU A 109 14.93 38.00 18.17
CA LEU A 109 14.48 38.47 16.84
C LEU A 109 14.44 39.98 16.77
#